data_AF-A0A1Q7V5P8-F1
#
_entry.id   AF-A0A1Q7V5P8-F1
#
_cell.length_a   1.000
_cell.length_b   1.000
_cell.length_c   1.000
_cell.angle_alpha   90.00
_cell.angle_beta   90.00
_cell.angle_gamma   90.00
#
_symmetry.space_group_name_H-M   'P 1'
#
loop_
_entity.id
_entity.type
_entity.pdbx_description
1 polymer ?
#
loop_
_entity_poly.entity_id
_entity_poly.type
_entity_poly.pdbx_seq_one_letter_code
_entity_poly.pdbx_strand_id
1 'polypeptide(L)'
;MAVLFSGDDPSGDEAERMAAVFGPAQIDHQIRQAIQFCWMGLPKERRSVEELESQIRRIVERALKDFRDDLEAFARDKNPGK
;
A
#
# COMPACT_ATOMS: atom_id res chain seq x y z
N MET A 1 1.22 -37.34 29.28
CA MET A 1 0.47 -36.32 28.54
C MET A 1 0.92 -34.97 29.09
N ALA A 2 1.81 -34.28 28.38
CA ALA A 2 2.26 -32.95 28.77
C ALA A 2 2.17 -32.08 27.52
N VAL A 3 1.17 -31.20 27.50
CA VAL A 3 0.98 -30.20 26.46
C VAL A 3 1.68 -28.94 26.98
N LEU A 4 2.88 -28.66 26.45
CA LEU A 4 3.55 -27.38 26.65
C LEU A 4 3.28 -26.53 25.40
N PHE A 5 2.16 -25.82 25.39
CA PHE A 5 1.96 -24.67 24.52
C PHE A 5 1.94 -23.44 25.42
N SER A 6 3.00 -22.65 25.36
CA SER A 6 2.99 -21.27 25.83
C SER A 6 3.99 -20.50 24.99
N GLY A 7 3.44 -19.89 23.94
CA GLY A 7 4.14 -19.05 23.00
C GLY A 7 3.19 -18.46 21.97
N ASP A 8 1.94 -18.18 22.34
CA ASP A 8 1.07 -17.30 21.54
C ASP A 8 1.53 -15.87 21.82
N ASP A 9 2.41 -15.36 20.96
CA ASP A 9 2.57 -13.92 20.77
C ASP A 9 1.45 -13.48 19.81
N PRO A 10 0.36 -12.85 20.31
CA PRO A 10 -0.78 -12.48 19.48
C PRO A 10 -0.42 -11.46 18.38
N SER A 11 0.75 -10.81 18.45
CA SER A 11 1.17 -9.81 17.46
C SER A 11 1.72 -10.44 16.16
N GLY A 12 2.30 -11.64 16.23
CA GLY A 12 2.83 -12.35 15.06
C GLY A 12 1.72 -12.83 14.13
N ASP A 13 0.68 -13.43 14.72
CA ASP A 13 -0.49 -13.95 14.02
C ASP A 13 -1.28 -12.84 13.29
N GLU A 14 -1.38 -11.65 13.88
CA GLU A 14 -2.10 -10.52 13.27
C GLU A 14 -1.34 -9.95 12.06
N ALA A 15 -0.03 -9.75 12.17
CA ALA A 15 0.79 -9.28 11.06
C ALA A 15 0.80 -10.29 9.89
N GLU A 16 0.86 -11.59 10.21
CA GLU A 16 0.85 -12.66 9.21
C GLU A 16 -0.53 -12.79 8.55
N ARG A 17 -1.63 -12.67 9.31
CA ARG A 17 -2.99 -12.57 8.75
C ARG A 17 -3.17 -11.34 7.87
N MET A 18 -2.65 -10.19 8.28
CA MET A 18 -2.70 -8.96 7.48
C MET A 18 -1.88 -9.10 6.20
N ALA A 19 -0.71 -9.75 6.24
CA ALA A 19 0.08 -10.06 5.05
C ALA A 19 -0.60 -11.09 4.13
N ALA A 20 -1.35 -12.04 4.68
CA ALA A 20 -2.15 -12.98 3.90
C ALA A 20 -3.33 -12.29 3.19
N VAL A 21 -3.95 -11.29 3.82
CA VAL A 21 -5.10 -10.56 3.28
C VAL A 21 -4.69 -9.41 2.34
N PHE A 22 -3.63 -8.67 2.68
CA PHE A 22 -3.13 -7.50 1.95
C PHE A 22 -1.74 -7.73 1.33
N GLY A 23 -1.43 -8.98 1.03
CA GLY A 23 -0.19 -9.35 0.38
C GLY A 23 -0.10 -8.81 -1.06
N PRO A 24 1.08 -8.92 -1.69
CA PRO A 24 1.33 -8.37 -3.02
C PRO A 24 0.30 -8.80 -4.09
N ALA A 25 -0.22 -10.03 -4.01
CA ALA A 25 -1.24 -10.53 -4.93
C ALA A 25 -2.57 -9.78 -4.82
N GLN A 26 -3.04 -9.49 -3.59
CA GLN A 26 -4.27 -8.72 -3.40
C GLN A 26 -4.07 -7.27 -3.82
N ILE A 27 -2.90 -6.69 -3.54
CA ILE A 27 -2.57 -5.33 -3.96
C ILE A 27 -2.48 -5.22 -5.49
N ASP A 28 -1.89 -6.21 -6.18
CA ASP A 28 -1.91 -6.25 -7.66
C ASP A 28 -3.36 -6.22 -8.20
N HIS A 29 -4.26 -7.01 -7.60
CA HIS A 29 -5.67 -7.00 -7.98
C HIS A 29 -6.30 -5.62 -7.79
N GLN A 30 -6.07 -4.97 -6.64
CA GLN A 30 -6.58 -3.63 -6.35
C GLN A 30 -6.01 -2.58 -7.31
N ILE A 31 -4.73 -2.66 -7.67
CA ILE A 31 -4.11 -1.76 -8.66
C ILE A 31 -4.78 -1.92 -10.03
N ARG A 32 -5.03 -3.16 -10.47
CA ARG A 32 -5.75 -3.41 -11.73
C ARG A 32 -7.16 -2.82 -11.71
N GLN A 33 -7.89 -2.96 -10.61
CA GLN A 33 -9.20 -2.33 -10.43
C GLN A 33 -9.11 -0.80 -10.48
N ALA A 34 -8.13 -0.21 -9.78
CA ALA A 34 -7.91 1.23 -9.77
C ALA A 34 -7.65 1.80 -11.17
N ILE A 35 -6.90 1.08 -12.01
CA ILE A 35 -6.67 1.46 -13.41
C ILE A 35 -7.99 1.52 -14.18
N GLN A 36 -8.88 0.52 -14.00
CA GLN A 36 -10.20 0.51 -14.65
C GLN A 36 -11.08 1.68 -14.17
N PHE A 37 -11.08 1.97 -12.87
CA PHE A 37 -11.81 3.12 -12.33
C PHE A 37 -11.27 4.45 -12.86
N CYS A 38 -9.94 4.57 -12.97
CA CYS A 38 -9.30 5.76 -13.54
C CYS A 38 -9.74 5.97 -14.99
N TRP A 39 -9.73 4.91 -15.82
CA TRP A 39 -10.21 4.96 -17.19
C TRP A 39 -11.67 5.44 -17.31
N MET A 40 -12.55 4.91 -16.47
CA MET A 40 -13.96 5.31 -16.46
C MET A 40 -14.15 6.76 -16.02
N GLY A 41 -13.30 7.27 -15.14
CA GLY A 41 -13.32 8.65 -14.66
C GLY A 41 -12.73 9.69 -15.62
N LEU A 42 -11.97 9.28 -16.65
CA LEU A 42 -11.44 10.22 -17.64
C LEU A 42 -12.56 10.83 -18.50
N PRO A 43 -12.51 12.16 -18.78
CA PRO A 43 -13.38 12.81 -19.77
C PRO A 43 -13.29 12.10 -21.12
N LYS A 44 -14.41 11.91 -21.80
CA LYS A 44 -14.48 11.11 -23.03
C LYS A 44 -13.53 11.63 -24.12
N GLU A 45 -13.37 12.95 -24.18
CA GLU A 45 -12.56 13.67 -25.15
C GLU A 45 -11.05 13.49 -24.91
N ARG A 46 -10.67 13.11 -23.68
CA ARG A 46 -9.28 12.92 -23.25
C ARG A 46 -8.97 11.48 -22.84
N ARG A 47 -9.91 10.57 -23.08
CA ARG A 47 -9.77 9.16 -22.70
C ARG A 47 -8.88 8.44 -23.69
N SER A 48 -7.58 8.47 -23.43
CA SER A 48 -6.56 7.73 -24.16
C SER A 48 -5.71 6.90 -23.19
N VAL A 49 -5.01 5.90 -23.71
CA VAL A 49 -4.11 5.06 -22.91
C VAL A 49 -2.97 5.90 -22.33
N GLU A 50 -2.47 6.87 -23.09
CA GLU A 50 -1.39 7.77 -22.69
C GLU A 50 -1.81 8.69 -21.53
N GLU A 51 -3.02 9.26 -21.58
CA GLU A 51 -3.55 10.06 -20.47
C GLU A 51 -3.77 9.17 -19.24
N LEU A 52 -4.31 7.97 -19.40
CA LEU A 52 -4.47 7.01 -18.30
C LEU A 52 -3.14 6.69 -17.63
N GLU A 53 -2.12 6.32 -18.41
CA GLU A 53 -0.78 6.01 -17.90
C GLU A 53 -0.17 7.21 -17.16
N SER A 54 -0.28 8.40 -17.74
CA SER A 54 0.20 9.64 -17.13
C SER A 54 -0.44 9.90 -15.77
N GLN A 55 -1.77 9.72 -15.65
CA GLN A 55 -2.49 9.90 -14.39
C GLN A 55 -2.09 8.84 -13.35
N ILE A 56 -2.04 7.57 -13.74
CA ILE A 56 -1.67 6.48 -12.81
C ILE A 56 -0.24 6.68 -12.29
N ARG A 57 0.73 6.99 -13.16
CA ARG A 57 2.12 7.26 -12.75
C ARG A 57 2.20 8.41 -11.76
N ARG A 58 1.53 9.55 -12.04
CA ARG A 58 1.50 10.70 -11.13
C ARG A 58 0.92 10.37 -9.77
N ILE A 59 -0.15 9.58 -9.72
CA ILE A 59 -0.79 9.16 -8.45
C ILE A 59 0.17 8.29 -7.64
N VAL A 60 0.77 7.27 -8.28
CA VAL A 60 1.68 6.33 -7.61
C VAL A 60 2.96 7.04 -7.16
N GLU A 61 3.56 7.89 -8.00
CA GLU A 61 4.75 8.67 -7.65
C GLU A 61 4.51 9.56 -6.43
N ARG A 62 3.37 10.26 -6.38
CA ARG A 62 2.99 11.07 -5.23
C ARG A 62 2.79 10.22 -3.98
N ALA A 63 2.04 9.12 -4.07
CA ALA A 63 1.81 8.24 -2.92
C ALA A 63 3.11 7.66 -2.35
N LEU A 64 4.05 7.27 -3.21
CA LEU A 64 5.37 6.78 -2.80
C LEU A 64 6.27 7.87 -2.22
N LYS A 65 6.11 9.12 -2.68
CA LYS A 65 6.82 10.26 -2.09
C LYS A 65 6.26 10.54 -0.68
N ASP A 66 4.95 10.67 -0.56
CA ASP A 66 4.28 10.97 0.71
C ASP A 66 4.62 9.91 1.77
N PHE A 67 4.59 8.62 1.40
CA PHE A 67 4.98 7.54 2.31
C PHE A 67 6.45 7.62 2.77
N ARG A 68 7.36 8.05 1.89
CA ARG A 68 8.78 8.24 2.25
C ARG A 68 8.95 9.42 3.21
N ASP A 69 8.26 10.53 2.93
CA ASP A 69 8.28 11.72 3.78
C ASP A 69 7.74 11.40 5.18
N ASP A 70 6.66 10.60 5.27
CA ASP A 70 6.09 10.14 6.53
C ASP A 70 7.09 9.28 7.31
N LEU A 71 7.74 8.31 6.66
CA LEU A 71 8.77 7.47 7.29
C LEU A 71 9.94 8.31 7.83
N GLU A 72 10.40 9.31 7.08
CA GLU A 72 11.43 10.24 7.55
C GLU A 72 10.96 11.06 8.75
N ALA A 73 9.72 11.58 8.72
CA ALA A 73 9.15 12.34 9.82
C ALA A 73 9.07 11.51 11.11
N PHE A 74 8.56 10.28 11.02
CA PHE A 74 8.50 9.36 12.16
C PHE A 74 9.90 8.96 12.68
N ALA A 75 10.88 8.81 11.79
CA ALA A 75 12.25 8.52 12.20
C ALA A 75 12.91 9.70 12.93
N ARG A 76 12.64 10.95 12.50
CA ARG A 76 13.11 12.17 13.17
C ARG A 76 12.45 12.35 14.54
N ASP A 77 11.14 12.08 14.64
CA ASP A 77 10.39 12.19 15.90
C ASP A 77 10.83 11.15 16.94
N LYS A 78 11.17 9.93 16.51
CA LYS A 78 11.77 8.90 17.37
C LYS A 78 13.18 9.21 17.85
N ASN A 79 13.82 10.27 17.36
CA ASN A 79 15.16 10.68 17.77
C ASN A 79 15.23 12.19 18.10
N PRO A 80 14.58 12.64 19.20
CA PRO A 80 14.43 14.06 19.52
C PRO A 80 15.70 14.65 20.16
N GLY A 81 16.89 14.39 19.59
CA GLY A 81 18.14 14.89 20.16
C GLY A 81 19.40 14.22 19.61
N LYS A 82 19.81 14.64 18.41
CA LYS A 82 21.21 14.95 18.13
C LYS A 82 21.28 16.33 17.49
#